data_AF-A0A925RAM7-F1
#
_entry.id   AF-A0A925RAM7-F1
#
_cell.length_a   1.000
_cell.length_b   1.000
_cell.length_c   1.000
_cell.angle_alpha   90.00
_cell.angle_beta   90.00
_cell.angle_gamma   90.00
#
_symmetry.space_group_name_H-M   'P 1'
#
loop_
_entity.id
_entity.type
_entity.pdbx_description
1 polymer ?
#
loop_
_entity_poly.entity_id
_entity_poly.type
_entity_poly.pdbx_seq_one_letter_code
_entity_poly.pdbx_strand_id
1 'polypeptide(L)'
;PDGIFTRFHISDIWLDDVAIQRAARNQTETHKAFIRSRWLPAWVDAVEYGKFGRAKVTATLFGGMDPSLYIDFKKDAGAMMNAADNTLKHTHGAYGPAHMASRGNILEVIKAEGEAPPGSSGIQIRFETDLIIEGLRPGRVVRVRPTNWPQVDVPREEYKD
;
A
#
# COMPACT_ATOMS: atom_id res chain seq x y z
N PRO A 1 2.55 -6.98 41.38
CA PRO A 1 1.65 -5.80 41.42
C PRO A 1 2.02 -4.87 40.27
N ASP A 2 1.57 -5.21 39.06
CA ASP A 2 1.94 -4.55 37.80
C ASP A 2 0.66 -4.28 37.01
N GLY A 3 0.45 -3.03 36.58
CA GLY A 3 -0.71 -2.63 35.73
C GLY A 3 -1.64 -1.55 36.29
N ILE A 4 -1.34 -0.94 37.43
CA ILE A 4 -2.16 0.17 37.98
C ILE A 4 -2.08 1.44 37.09
N PHE A 5 -1.01 1.60 36.33
CA PHE A 5 -0.73 2.78 35.49
C PHE A 5 -1.25 2.70 34.04
N THR A 6 -1.87 1.59 33.63
CA THR A 6 -2.45 1.42 32.27
C THR A 6 -3.97 1.28 32.30
N ARG A 7 -4.65 1.89 33.27
CA ARG A 7 -6.10 2.06 33.24
C ARG A 7 -6.46 3.34 32.48
N PHE A 8 -6.63 3.20 31.18
CA PHE A 8 -7.23 4.25 30.37
C PHE A 8 -8.69 4.44 30.80
N HIS A 9 -9.06 5.67 31.14
CA HIS A 9 -10.44 6.08 31.37
C HIS A 9 -10.77 7.20 30.38
N ILE A 10 -11.98 7.19 29.86
CA ILE A 10 -12.47 8.25 28.98
C ILE A 10 -13.08 9.31 29.91
N SER A 11 -12.50 10.50 29.95
CA SER A 11 -13.05 11.62 30.75
C SER A 11 -14.26 12.24 30.08
N ASP A 12 -14.21 12.39 28.75
CA ASP A 12 -15.18 13.14 27.97
C ASP A 12 -15.38 12.50 26.59
N ILE A 13 -16.61 12.57 26.08
CA ILE A 13 -16.97 12.18 24.72
C ILE A 13 -17.78 13.32 24.10
N TRP A 14 -17.30 13.85 22.97
CA TRP A 14 -18.00 14.86 22.19
C TRP A 14 -18.64 14.19 20.97
N LEU A 15 -19.94 14.36 20.81
CA LEU A 15 -20.75 13.77 19.73
C LEU A 15 -21.42 14.83 18.85
N ASP A 16 -21.06 16.10 19.00
CA ASP A 16 -21.55 17.16 18.12
C ASP A 16 -20.91 17.06 16.72
N ASP A 17 -21.55 17.72 15.75
CA ASP A 17 -21.11 17.67 14.35
C ASP A 17 -19.65 18.13 14.17
N VAL A 18 -19.21 19.14 14.94
CA VAL A 18 -17.82 19.64 14.83
C VAL A 18 -16.84 18.59 15.32
N ALA A 19 -17.14 17.93 16.44
CA ALA A 19 -16.33 16.83 16.96
C ALA A 19 -16.27 15.64 15.99
N ILE A 20 -17.41 15.23 15.42
CA ILE A 20 -17.50 14.13 14.45
C ILE A 20 -16.69 14.44 13.19
N GLN A 21 -16.86 15.64 12.61
CA GLN A 21 -16.12 16.06 11.41
C GLN A 21 -14.60 16.13 11.68
N ARG A 22 -14.20 16.61 12.86
CA ARG A 22 -12.79 16.65 13.26
C ARG A 22 -12.21 15.24 13.42
N ALA A 23 -12.95 14.34 14.05
CA ALA A 23 -12.54 12.95 14.22
C ALA A 23 -12.39 12.25 12.86
N ALA A 24 -13.38 12.41 11.97
CA ALA A 24 -13.34 11.87 10.61
C ALA A 24 -12.10 12.36 9.85
N ARG A 25 -11.86 13.69 9.84
CA ARG A 25 -10.67 14.27 9.20
C ARG A 25 -9.38 13.69 9.75
N ASN A 26 -9.24 13.61 11.07
CA ASN A 26 -8.03 13.08 11.70
C ASN A 26 -7.81 11.61 11.32
N GLN A 27 -8.85 10.78 11.36
CA GLN A 27 -8.78 9.38 10.92
C GLN A 27 -8.37 9.27 9.45
N THR A 28 -8.94 10.10 8.57
CA THR A 28 -8.59 10.14 7.14
C THR A 28 -7.13 10.54 6.92
N GLU A 29 -6.63 11.57 7.60
CA GLU A 29 -5.22 11.99 7.48
C GLU A 29 -4.26 10.92 8.02
N THR A 30 -4.56 10.33 9.18
CA THR A 30 -3.78 9.21 9.74
C THR A 30 -3.75 8.02 8.78
N HIS A 31 -4.90 7.66 8.21
CA HIS A 31 -4.99 6.57 7.24
C HIS A 31 -4.19 6.89 5.95
N LYS A 32 -4.27 8.12 5.43
CA LYS A 32 -3.47 8.54 4.27
C LYS A 32 -1.97 8.44 4.54
N ALA A 33 -1.51 8.89 5.71
CA ALA A 33 -0.11 8.76 6.13
C ALA A 33 0.31 7.29 6.25
N PHE A 34 -0.57 6.44 6.80
CA PHE A 34 -0.34 5.01 6.89
C PHE A 34 -0.21 4.36 5.51
N ILE A 35 -1.13 4.64 4.57
CA ILE A 35 -1.05 4.08 3.21
C ILE A 35 0.18 4.60 2.46
N ARG A 36 0.56 5.88 2.62
CA ARG A 36 1.79 6.39 2.01
C ARG A 36 3.06 5.72 2.54
N SER A 37 3.08 5.37 3.82
CA SER A 37 4.23 4.71 4.45
C SER A 37 4.27 3.19 4.22
N ARG A 38 3.11 2.51 4.15
CA ARG A 38 3.00 1.05 3.98
C ARG A 38 2.61 0.62 2.57
N TRP A 39 2.42 1.60 1.68
CA TRP A 39 2.13 1.49 0.25
C TRP A 39 0.72 0.97 -0.04
N LEU A 40 0.21 1.29 -1.24
CA LEU A 40 -1.15 0.97 -1.63
C LEU A 40 -1.26 -0.52 -1.98
N PRO A 41 -2.25 -1.26 -1.44
CA PRO A 41 -2.43 -2.65 -1.81
C PRO A 41 -3.02 -2.79 -3.21
N ALA A 42 -2.62 -3.85 -3.92
CA ALA A 42 -3.13 -4.21 -5.23
C ALA A 42 -3.18 -5.73 -5.40
N TRP A 43 -4.08 -6.20 -6.25
CA TRP A 43 -4.16 -7.59 -6.69
C TRP A 43 -3.40 -7.76 -8.00
N VAL A 44 -2.54 -8.77 -8.13
CA VAL A 44 -1.90 -9.06 -9.42
C VAL A 44 -2.85 -9.86 -10.29
N ASP A 45 -3.31 -9.24 -11.38
CA ASP A 45 -4.22 -9.84 -12.35
C ASP A 45 -3.46 -10.78 -13.29
N ALA A 46 -2.33 -10.32 -13.83
CA ALA A 46 -1.55 -11.06 -14.81
C ALA A 46 -0.07 -10.63 -14.80
N VAL A 47 0.79 -11.52 -15.31
CA VAL A 47 2.22 -11.25 -15.50
C VAL A 47 2.66 -11.72 -16.88
N GLU A 48 3.21 -10.82 -17.67
CA GLU A 48 3.88 -11.13 -18.94
C GLU A 48 5.39 -11.18 -18.69
N TYR A 49 5.98 -12.38 -18.76
CA TYR A 49 7.41 -12.56 -18.54
C TYR A 49 8.21 -12.22 -19.81
N GLY A 50 9.25 -11.43 -19.63
CA GLY A 50 10.27 -11.12 -20.63
C GLY A 50 11.56 -11.93 -20.41
N LYS A 51 12.64 -11.50 -21.06
CA LYS A 51 13.97 -12.08 -20.89
C LYS A 51 14.69 -11.47 -19.68
N PHE A 52 15.57 -12.25 -19.05
CA PHE A 52 16.50 -11.79 -18.00
C PHE A 52 15.82 -11.14 -16.79
N GLY A 53 14.69 -11.69 -16.33
CA GLY A 53 13.97 -11.18 -15.15
C GLY A 53 13.02 -10.01 -15.42
N ARG A 54 13.03 -9.45 -16.64
CA ARG A 54 12.06 -8.43 -17.02
C ARG A 54 10.65 -9.00 -17.05
N ALA A 55 9.67 -8.26 -16.54
CA ALA A 55 8.27 -8.62 -16.62
C ALA A 55 7.37 -7.38 -16.63
N LYS A 56 6.20 -7.52 -17.25
CA LYS A 56 5.10 -6.58 -17.13
C LYS A 56 4.03 -7.20 -16.24
N VAL A 57 3.73 -6.51 -15.16
CA VAL A 57 2.74 -6.92 -14.16
C VAL A 57 1.52 -6.03 -14.34
N THR A 58 0.36 -6.66 -14.52
CA THR A 58 -0.93 -6.00 -14.50
C THR A 58 -1.54 -6.18 -13.12
N ALA A 59 -1.86 -5.09 -12.44
CA ALA A 59 -2.38 -5.14 -11.08
C ALA A 59 -3.52 -4.15 -10.85
N THR A 60 -4.56 -4.58 -10.16
CA THR A 60 -5.71 -3.75 -9.79
C THR A 60 -5.55 -3.21 -8.38
N LEU A 61 -5.55 -1.89 -8.22
CA LEU A 61 -5.43 -1.22 -6.92
C LEU A 61 -6.70 -1.48 -6.09
N PHE A 62 -6.53 -1.73 -4.80
CA PHE A 62 -7.67 -1.96 -3.90
C PHE A 62 -8.49 -0.68 -3.69
N GLY A 63 -9.80 -0.85 -3.56
CA GLY A 63 -10.78 0.21 -3.30
C GLY A 63 -10.84 0.64 -1.83
N GLY A 64 -11.68 1.65 -1.55
CA GLY A 64 -11.95 2.11 -0.18
C GLY A 64 -10.91 3.08 0.39
N MET A 65 -9.95 3.54 -0.41
CA MET A 65 -8.93 4.50 0.01
C MET A 65 -9.36 5.92 -0.34
N ASP A 66 -8.77 6.91 0.33
CA ASP A 66 -8.98 8.32 -0.02
C ASP A 66 -8.57 8.58 -1.48
N PRO A 67 -9.43 9.27 -2.29
CA PRO A 67 -9.16 9.51 -3.70
C PRO A 67 -7.80 10.15 -4.01
N SER A 68 -7.27 10.97 -3.10
CA SER A 68 -5.97 11.63 -3.25
C SER A 68 -4.79 10.65 -3.35
N LEU A 69 -4.94 9.43 -2.85
CA LEU A 69 -3.91 8.40 -2.93
C LEU A 69 -3.80 7.83 -4.36
N TYR A 70 -4.93 7.70 -5.08
CA TYR A 70 -4.91 7.15 -6.43
C TYR A 70 -4.34 8.14 -7.46
N ILE A 71 -4.41 9.45 -7.20
CA ILE A 71 -3.93 10.50 -8.12
C ILE A 71 -2.42 10.41 -8.36
N ASP A 72 -1.67 9.83 -7.42
CA ASP A 72 -0.22 9.66 -7.51
C ASP A 72 0.19 8.52 -8.46
N PHE A 73 -0.75 7.64 -8.86
CA PHE A 73 -0.51 6.60 -9.85
C PHE A 73 -0.70 7.18 -11.25
N LYS A 74 0.42 7.47 -11.91
CA LYS A 74 0.45 8.09 -13.23
C LYS A 74 1.23 7.24 -14.20
N LYS A 75 0.83 7.29 -15.46
CA LYS A 75 1.62 6.76 -16.56
C LYS A 75 3.00 7.42 -16.57
N ASP A 76 4.02 6.62 -16.89
CA ASP A 76 5.44 6.91 -16.93
C ASP A 76 6.07 7.29 -15.57
N ALA A 77 5.32 7.19 -14.46
CA ALA A 77 5.86 7.38 -13.13
C ALA A 77 6.68 6.16 -12.69
N GLY A 78 7.82 6.43 -12.04
CA GLY A 78 8.56 5.39 -11.34
C GLY A 78 7.75 4.83 -10.18
N ALA A 79 7.87 3.53 -9.93
CA ALA A 79 7.21 2.84 -8.84
C ALA A 79 8.04 1.69 -8.27
N MET A 80 7.65 1.27 -7.07
CA MET A 80 8.13 0.05 -6.44
C MET A 80 6.95 -0.86 -6.16
N MET A 81 7.15 -2.16 -6.35
CA MET A 81 6.16 -3.19 -6.06
C MET A 81 6.80 -4.29 -5.22
N ASN A 82 6.17 -4.66 -4.11
CA ASN A 82 6.61 -5.75 -3.25
C ASN A 82 5.41 -6.62 -2.85
N ALA A 83 5.64 -7.89 -2.52
CA ALA A 83 4.57 -8.76 -2.03
C ALA A 83 4.04 -8.31 -0.66
N ALA A 84 2.72 -8.44 -0.49
CA ALA A 84 2.03 -8.17 0.76
C ALA A 84 1.92 -9.43 1.65
N ASP A 85 3.00 -10.22 1.76
CA ASP A 85 2.97 -11.49 2.49
C ASP A 85 3.38 -11.31 3.97
N ASN A 86 2.63 -11.97 4.87
CA ASN A 86 2.90 -11.96 6.31
C ASN A 86 4.22 -12.68 6.66
N THR A 87 4.77 -13.48 5.75
CA THR A 87 6.05 -14.18 5.92
C THR A 87 7.27 -13.33 5.55
N LEU A 88 7.08 -12.16 4.90
CA LEU A 88 8.15 -11.29 4.41
C LEU A 88 8.58 -10.18 5.39
N LYS A 89 8.34 -10.35 6.70
CA LYS A 89 9.10 -9.57 7.69
C LYS A 89 10.53 -10.09 7.68
N HIS A 90 11.47 -9.27 7.23
CA HIS A 90 12.88 -9.63 7.20
C HIS A 90 13.35 -10.07 8.60
N THR A 91 14.16 -11.12 8.69
CA THR A 91 14.79 -11.58 9.95
C THR A 91 15.63 -10.49 10.63
N HIS A 92 15.94 -9.41 9.90
CA HIS A 92 16.49 -8.18 10.42
C HIS A 92 15.48 -7.03 10.22
N GLY A 93 14.83 -6.59 11.30
CA GLY A 93 13.70 -5.67 11.21
C GLY A 93 14.03 -4.24 10.76
N ALA A 94 15.31 -3.85 10.71
CA ALA A 94 15.73 -2.51 10.33
C ALA A 94 15.48 -2.14 8.85
N TYR A 95 14.98 -3.07 8.03
CA TYR A 95 14.73 -2.84 6.61
C TYR A 95 13.24 -2.57 6.32
N GLY A 96 12.96 -1.45 5.67
CA GLY A 96 11.62 -1.13 5.17
C GLY A 96 11.17 -1.94 3.95
N PRO A 97 9.88 -1.81 3.54
CA PRO A 97 9.30 -2.54 2.40
C PRO A 97 10.05 -2.38 1.07
N ALA A 98 10.88 -1.34 0.93
CA ALA A 98 11.69 -1.06 -0.26
C ALA A 98 12.89 -1.99 -0.45
N HIS A 99 13.30 -2.74 0.58
CA HIS A 99 14.52 -3.55 0.52
C HIS A 99 14.43 -4.70 -0.50
N MET A 100 13.28 -5.39 -0.55
CA MET A 100 13.03 -6.49 -1.50
C MET A 100 12.06 -6.11 -2.63
N ALA A 101 11.78 -4.82 -2.81
CA ALA A 101 10.82 -4.38 -3.80
C ALA A 101 11.41 -4.41 -5.22
N SER A 102 10.64 -4.95 -6.17
CA SER A 102 10.88 -4.77 -7.59
C SER A 102 10.69 -3.29 -7.95
N ARG A 103 11.69 -2.69 -8.60
CA ARG A 103 11.65 -1.30 -9.07
C ARG A 103 11.29 -1.27 -10.55
N GLY A 104 10.63 -0.20 -10.98
CA GLY A 104 10.15 -0.12 -12.35
C GLY A 104 9.35 1.13 -12.64
N ASN A 105 8.64 1.11 -13.77
CA ASN A 105 7.79 2.22 -14.20
C ASN A 105 6.35 1.73 -14.43
N ILE A 106 5.39 2.61 -14.12
CA ILE A 106 4.00 2.42 -14.49
C ILE A 106 3.86 2.79 -15.97
N LEU A 107 3.66 1.82 -16.84
CA LEU A 107 3.46 2.02 -18.27
C LEU A 107 2.07 2.61 -18.57
N GLU A 108 1.05 2.16 -17.84
CA GLU A 108 -0.34 2.52 -18.08
C GLU A 108 -1.14 2.54 -16.78
N VAL A 109 -2.16 3.40 -16.74
CA VAL A 109 -3.17 3.47 -15.68
C VAL A 109 -4.53 3.46 -16.36
N ILE A 110 -5.27 2.38 -16.15
CA ILE A 110 -6.53 2.07 -16.81
C ILE A 110 -7.63 2.19 -15.76
N LYS A 111 -8.69 2.93 -16.07
CA LYS A 111 -9.88 3.03 -15.21
C LYS A 111 -11.00 2.22 -15.82
N ALA A 112 -11.64 1.39 -15.02
CA ALA A 112 -12.83 0.64 -15.40
C ALA A 112 -13.97 1.59 -15.77
N GLU A 113 -14.80 1.16 -16.72
CA GLU A 113 -16.05 1.84 -17.03
C GLU A 113 -17.11 1.46 -15.98
N GLY A 114 -17.82 2.46 -15.45
CA GLY A 114 -18.86 2.24 -14.45
C GLY A 114 -18.35 2.17 -13.00
N GLU A 115 -19.21 1.68 -12.11
CA GLU A 115 -18.92 1.58 -10.68
C GLU A 115 -18.04 0.37 -10.38
N ALA A 116 -16.96 0.59 -9.61
CA ALA A 116 -16.06 -0.49 -9.23
C ALA A 116 -16.73 -1.44 -8.23
N PRO A 117 -16.51 -2.78 -8.35
CA PRO A 117 -17.05 -3.72 -7.38
C PRO A 117 -16.43 -3.52 -5.99
N PRO A 118 -17.10 -3.93 -4.91
CA PRO A 118 -16.59 -3.80 -3.55
C PRO A 118 -15.16 -4.35 -3.41
N GLY A 119 -14.27 -3.55 -2.82
CA GLY A 119 -12.86 -3.90 -2.62
C GLY A 119 -11.95 -3.59 -3.82
N SER A 120 -12.48 -3.29 -5.00
CA SER A 120 -11.72 -2.77 -6.15
C SER A 120 -11.82 -1.26 -6.23
N SER A 121 -10.74 -0.59 -6.64
CA SER A 121 -10.80 0.83 -7.00
C SER A 121 -11.30 1.07 -8.42
N GLY A 122 -11.39 0.01 -9.23
CA GLY A 122 -11.55 0.12 -10.68
C GLY A 122 -10.32 0.68 -11.39
N ILE A 123 -9.19 0.87 -10.69
CA ILE A 123 -7.95 1.38 -11.26
C ILE A 123 -6.96 0.24 -11.39
N GLN A 124 -6.62 -0.10 -12.63
CA GLN A 124 -5.60 -1.07 -12.98
C GLN A 124 -4.33 -0.34 -13.42
N ILE A 125 -3.18 -0.83 -12.99
CA ILE A 125 -1.87 -0.35 -13.43
C ILE A 125 -1.15 -1.45 -14.21
N ARG A 126 -0.39 -1.04 -15.23
CA ARG A 126 0.57 -1.90 -15.91
C ARG A 126 1.97 -1.45 -15.52
N PHE A 127 2.67 -2.27 -14.75
CA PHE A 127 3.98 -1.98 -14.18
C PHE A 127 5.05 -2.83 -14.87
N GLU A 128 6.13 -2.22 -15.34
CA GLU A 128 7.28 -2.95 -15.88
C GLU A 128 8.48 -2.89 -14.94
N THR A 129 9.05 -4.04 -14.63
CA THR A 129 10.28 -4.20 -13.84
C THR A 129 11.28 -5.05 -14.60
N ASP A 130 12.57 -4.84 -14.35
CA ASP A 130 13.67 -5.67 -14.83
C ASP A 130 14.01 -6.82 -13.89
N LEU A 131 13.45 -6.84 -12.68
CA LEU A 131 13.67 -7.89 -11.68
C LEU A 131 12.33 -8.36 -11.10
N ILE A 132 11.71 -9.33 -11.76
CA ILE A 132 10.53 -10.03 -11.25
C ILE A 132 10.90 -10.96 -10.10
N ILE A 133 10.04 -10.99 -9.08
CA ILE A 133 10.19 -11.86 -7.90
C ILE A 133 8.96 -12.76 -7.75
N GLU A 134 9.13 -13.87 -7.04
CA GLU A 134 8.07 -14.85 -6.72
C GLU A 134 6.81 -14.22 -6.11
N GLY A 135 7.00 -13.13 -5.36
CA GLY A 135 5.93 -12.41 -4.70
C GLY A 135 4.92 -11.72 -5.65
N LEU A 136 5.28 -11.51 -6.91
CA LEU A 136 4.49 -10.78 -7.90
C LEU A 136 3.73 -11.71 -8.87
N ARG A 137 3.56 -13.00 -8.54
CA ARG A 137 2.78 -13.94 -9.37
C ARG A 137 1.30 -13.54 -9.48
N PRO A 138 0.61 -13.95 -10.57
CA PRO A 138 -0.85 -13.79 -10.66
C PRO A 138 -1.58 -14.35 -9.44
N GLY A 139 -2.59 -13.63 -8.98
CA GLY A 139 -3.39 -13.99 -7.79
C GLY A 139 -2.75 -13.59 -6.45
N ARG A 140 -1.57 -12.95 -6.45
CA ARG A 140 -0.94 -12.47 -5.22
C ARG A 140 -1.37 -11.04 -4.91
N VAL A 141 -1.39 -10.71 -3.62
CA VAL A 141 -1.55 -9.32 -3.16
C VAL A 141 -0.17 -8.69 -3.04
N VAL A 142 -0.04 -7.49 -3.57
CA VAL A 142 1.18 -6.69 -3.57
C VAL A 142 0.93 -5.31 -2.95
N ARG A 143 2.02 -4.63 -2.64
CA ARG A 143 2.10 -3.27 -2.14
C ARG A 143 2.82 -2.42 -3.19
N VAL A 144 2.21 -1.33 -3.62
CA VAL A 144 2.70 -0.48 -4.70
C VAL A 144 2.93 0.94 -4.21
N ARG A 145 4.11 1.47 -4.50
CA ARG A 145 4.55 2.81 -4.13
C ARG A 145 4.98 3.61 -5.35
N PRO A 146 4.26 4.67 -5.74
CA PRO A 146 4.78 5.71 -6.60
C PRO A 146 6.01 6.40 -5.97
N THR A 147 7.02 6.76 -6.76
CA THR A 147 8.31 7.27 -6.24
C THR A 147 8.20 8.56 -5.43
N ASN A 148 7.13 9.34 -5.57
CA ASN A 148 6.88 10.57 -4.81
C ASN A 148 6.38 10.32 -3.38
N TRP A 149 6.04 9.09 -3.02
CA TRP A 149 5.64 8.74 -1.65
C TRP A 149 6.87 8.60 -0.74
N PRO A 150 6.76 8.77 0.58
CA PRO A 150 7.90 8.57 1.48
C PRO A 150 8.40 7.12 1.42
N GLN A 151 9.71 6.94 1.58
CA GLN A 151 10.33 5.65 1.85
C GLN A 151 10.69 5.64 3.33
N VAL A 152 10.01 4.80 4.11
CA VAL A 152 10.22 4.70 5.56
C VAL A 152 10.59 3.28 5.93
N ASP A 153 11.42 3.16 6.96
CA ASP A 153 11.68 1.90 7.60
C ASP A 153 10.55 1.54 8.57
N VAL A 154 10.47 0.25 8.89
CA VAL A 154 9.49 -0.26 9.85
C VAL A 154 10.02 0.07 11.26
N PRO A 155 9.17 0.52 12.21
CA PRO A 155 9.60 0.76 13.59
C PRO A 155 9.85 -0.57 14.34
N ARG A 156 10.67 -0.55 15.40
CA ARG A 156 11.09 -1.74 16.17
C ARG A 156 9.91 -2.57 16.68
N GLU A 157 8.84 -1.89 17.07
CA GLU A 157 7.61 -2.45 17.61
C GLU A 157 6.86 -3.31 16.58
N GLU A 158 7.13 -3.12 15.29
CA GLU A 158 6.53 -3.89 14.20
C GLU A 158 7.44 -5.03 13.72
N TYR A 159 8.61 -5.28 14.33
CA TYR A 159 9.48 -6.40 13.95
C TYR A 159 8.86 -7.75 14.36
N LYS A 160 9.28 -8.85 13.75
CA LYS A 160 9.06 -10.20 14.32
C LYS A 160 10.21 -10.47 15.28
N ASP A 161 9.88 -10.99 16.45
CA ASP A 161 10.86 -11.57 17.37
C ASP A 161 11.50 -12.84 16.79
#